data_AF-A0A1T0CGT5-F1
#
_entry.id   AF-A0A1T0CGT5-F1
#
_cell.length_a   1.000
_cell.length_b   1.000
_cell.length_c   1.000
_cell.angle_alpha   90.00
_cell.angle_beta   90.00
_cell.angle_gamma   90.00
#
_symmetry.space_group_name_H-M   'P 1'
#
loop_
_entity.id
_entity.type
_entity.pdbx_description
1 polymer ?
#
loop_
_entity_poly.entity_id
_entity_poly.type
_entity_poly.pdbx_seq_one_letter_code
_entity_poly.pdbx_strand_id
1 'polypeptide(L)'
;MPVYHHRLNCFNQGKSQHGFTLVELLVAMTIFAMLAVAGWQVFASLNRTKEQTQIHKQTLSELQYAYLQLQKDFAQAVPWQQVTPNDAQNNVQNNAQNNTPQTNNGQANNHQATSDDVKPAFRLNANGVSFIRFADADPRYPLTPALVKVSYHLHDGRLLREQSYAIDNVSVDASVNDSIHTSANTTAVILGRNASVNELHWHAFTPKMVTVFGADVDANLPDNGTVAHSLLPKGVSVSFEYMNEPLQWQFLVGGAMDTEQAGDANVN
;
A
#
# COMPACT_ATOMS: atom_id res chain seq x y z
N MET A 1 80.11 -69.32 -55.17
CA MET A 1 79.49 -67.98 -55.10
C MET A 1 78.37 -68.04 -54.06
N PRO A 2 78.51 -67.38 -52.89
CA PRO A 2 77.48 -67.35 -51.85
C PRO A 2 76.52 -66.16 -52.04
N VAL A 3 75.64 -65.90 -51.04
CA VAL A 3 75.06 -64.58 -50.64
C VAL A 3 73.63 -64.29 -51.16
N TYR A 4 72.57 -63.86 -50.43
CA TYR A 4 72.27 -63.48 -49.03
C TYR A 4 70.82 -63.89 -48.67
N HIS A 5 70.57 -64.28 -47.41
CA HIS A 5 69.25 -64.20 -46.76
C HIS A 5 69.11 -62.84 -46.06
N HIS A 6 68.03 -62.09 -46.33
CA HIS A 6 67.62 -60.97 -45.48
C HIS A 6 66.33 -61.33 -44.74
N ARG A 7 66.44 -61.52 -43.42
CA ARG A 7 65.30 -61.53 -42.50
C ARG A 7 65.28 -60.17 -41.81
N LEU A 8 64.20 -59.41 -42.00
CA LEU A 8 63.89 -58.24 -41.18
C LEU A 8 63.12 -58.73 -39.95
N ASN A 9 63.73 -58.56 -38.78
CA ASN A 9 63.08 -58.67 -37.48
C ASN A 9 62.27 -57.40 -37.22
N CYS A 10 60.94 -57.49 -37.22
CA CYS A 10 60.11 -56.48 -36.57
C CYS A 10 60.06 -56.81 -35.07
N PHE A 11 60.76 -56.02 -34.26
CA PHE A 11 60.59 -56.02 -32.82
C PHE A 11 59.17 -55.54 -32.48
N ASN A 12 58.29 -56.49 -32.20
CA ASN A 12 57.04 -56.21 -31.52
C ASN A 12 57.39 -55.85 -30.06
N GLN A 13 57.49 -54.55 -29.77
CA GLN A 13 57.65 -54.07 -28.41
C GLN A 13 56.35 -54.34 -27.64
N GLY A 14 56.32 -55.47 -26.93
CA GLY A 14 55.27 -55.77 -25.97
C GLY A 14 55.29 -54.74 -24.84
N LYS A 15 54.33 -53.82 -24.87
CA LYS A 15 54.07 -52.92 -23.74
C LYS A 15 53.69 -53.77 -22.53
N SER A 16 54.56 -53.78 -21.52
CA SER A 16 54.32 -54.40 -20.22
C SER A 16 53.08 -53.80 -19.56
N GLN A 17 52.01 -54.58 -19.49
CA GLN A 17 50.80 -54.26 -18.73
C GLN A 17 51.15 -54.32 -17.24
N HIS A 18 51.35 -53.15 -16.64
CA HIS A 18 51.46 -53.00 -15.19
C HIS A 18 50.03 -52.99 -14.63
N GLY A 19 49.64 -54.06 -13.95
CA GLY A 19 48.35 -54.15 -13.26
C GLY A 19 48.31 -53.20 -12.06
N PHE A 20 47.18 -52.50 -11.89
CA PHE A 20 46.94 -51.62 -10.75
C PHE A 20 47.17 -52.35 -9.42
N THR A 21 47.95 -51.74 -8.53
CA THR A 21 48.07 -52.24 -7.16
C THR A 21 46.84 -51.83 -6.35
N LEU A 22 46.43 -52.65 -5.37
CA LEU A 22 45.31 -52.35 -4.48
C LEU A 22 45.53 -51.02 -3.73
N VAL A 23 46.78 -50.69 -3.40
CA VAL A 23 47.16 -49.45 -2.71
C VAL A 23 46.89 -48.21 -3.57
N GLU A 24 47.13 -48.29 -4.88
CA GLU A 24 46.93 -47.16 -5.79
C GLU A 24 45.44 -46.81 -5.93
N LEU A 25 44.57 -47.82 -6.00
CA LEU A 25 43.12 -47.63 -5.96
C LEU A 25 42.67 -47.03 -4.62
N LEU A 26 43.21 -47.53 -3.51
CA LEU A 26 42.85 -47.06 -2.16
C LEU A 26 43.19 -45.57 -1.99
N VAL A 27 44.39 -45.16 -2.40
CA VAL A 27 44.81 -43.75 -2.35
C VAL A 27 43.92 -42.90 -3.26
N ALA A 28 43.62 -43.35 -4.48
CA ALA A 28 42.74 -42.64 -5.39
C ALA A 28 41.33 -42.43 -4.81
N MET A 29 40.74 -43.47 -4.23
CA MET A 29 39.42 -43.38 -3.59
C MET A 29 39.43 -42.46 -2.36
N THR A 30 40.52 -42.47 -1.59
CA THR A 30 40.66 -41.61 -0.42
C THR A 30 40.72 -40.14 -0.82
N ILE A 31 41.56 -39.80 -1.80
CA ILE A 31 41.67 -38.43 -2.31
C ILE A 31 40.34 -37.99 -2.95
N PHE A 32 39.72 -38.85 -3.76
CA PHE A 32 38.43 -38.56 -4.37
C PHE A 32 37.34 -38.30 -3.33
N ALA A 33 37.25 -39.13 -2.29
CA ALA A 33 36.31 -38.94 -1.19
C ALA A 33 36.53 -37.60 -0.47
N MET A 34 37.79 -37.22 -0.21
CA MET A 34 38.11 -35.93 0.40
C MET A 34 37.69 -34.75 -0.49
N LEU A 35 37.97 -34.82 -1.79
CA LEU A 35 37.57 -33.79 -2.76
C LEU A 35 36.04 -33.68 -2.87
N ALA A 36 35.33 -34.80 -2.88
CA ALA A 36 33.88 -34.83 -2.91
C ALA A 36 33.27 -34.15 -1.66
N VAL A 37 33.81 -34.43 -0.47
CA VAL A 37 33.37 -33.80 0.78
C VAL A 37 33.66 -32.29 0.77
N ALA A 38 34.86 -31.88 0.34
CA ALA A 38 35.22 -30.47 0.23
C ALA A 38 34.29 -29.71 -0.75
N GLY A 39 34.01 -30.30 -1.91
CA GLY A 39 33.08 -29.74 -2.89
C GLY A 39 31.65 -29.59 -2.34
N TRP A 40 31.17 -30.58 -1.57
CA TRP A 40 29.87 -30.52 -0.92
C TRP A 40 29.75 -29.38 0.09
N GLN A 41 30.79 -29.14 0.90
CA GLN A 41 30.79 -28.04 1.87
C GLN A 41 30.67 -26.67 1.20
N VAL A 42 31.40 -26.45 0.10
CA VAL A 42 31.32 -25.22 -0.68
C VAL A 42 29.91 -25.04 -1.26
N PHE A 43 29.37 -26.09 -1.88
CA PHE A 43 28.00 -26.04 -2.44
C PHE A 43 26.95 -25.75 -1.37
N ALA A 44 27.05 -26.39 -0.20
CA ALA A 44 26.15 -26.14 0.93
C ALA A 44 26.24 -24.68 1.43
N SER A 45 27.46 -24.12 1.52
CA SER A 45 27.68 -22.72 1.89
C SER A 45 27.06 -21.75 0.88
N LEU A 46 27.22 -22.02 -0.42
CA LEU A 46 26.63 -21.21 -1.49
C LEU A 46 25.09 -21.27 -1.45
N ASN A 47 24.50 -22.43 -1.21
CA ASN A 47 23.05 -22.55 -1.09
C ASN A 47 22.50 -21.74 0.09
N ARG A 48 23.15 -21.82 1.26
CA ARG A 48 22.76 -21.01 2.43
C ARG A 48 22.86 -19.51 2.15
N THR A 49 23.92 -19.08 1.47
CA THR A 49 24.12 -17.67 1.11
C THR A 49 23.05 -17.18 0.14
N LYS A 50 22.66 -18.01 -0.82
CA LYS A 50 21.57 -17.69 -1.76
C LYS A 50 20.24 -17.52 -1.06
N GLU A 51 19.92 -18.39 -0.10
CA GLU A 51 18.67 -18.32 0.66
C GLU A 51 18.58 -17.01 1.46
N GLN A 52 19.64 -16.62 2.17
CA GLN A 52 19.69 -15.35 2.90
C GLN A 52 19.57 -14.14 1.97
N THR A 53 20.27 -14.18 0.83
CA THR A 53 20.18 -13.13 -0.18
C THR A 53 18.76 -13.00 -0.73
N GLN A 54 18.06 -14.13 -0.92
CA GLN A 54 16.70 -14.14 -1.43
C GLN A 54 15.71 -13.50 -0.46
N ILE A 55 15.82 -13.80 0.83
CA ILE A 55 14.97 -13.20 1.88
C ILE A 55 15.17 -11.68 1.92
N HIS A 56 16.41 -11.21 1.85
CA HIS A 56 16.70 -9.77 1.86
C HIS A 56 16.12 -9.06 0.63
N LYS A 57 16.25 -9.66 -0.56
CA LYS A 57 15.64 -9.13 -1.79
C LYS A 57 14.12 -9.04 -1.70
N GLN A 58 13.47 -10.08 -1.18
CA GLN A 58 12.01 -10.11 -1.04
C GLN A 58 11.53 -9.02 -0.08
N THR A 59 12.25 -8.83 1.02
CA THR A 59 11.94 -7.80 2.02
C THR A 59 12.07 -6.39 1.44
N LEU A 60 13.16 -6.09 0.73
CA LEU A 60 13.34 -4.79 0.08
C LEU A 60 12.27 -4.55 -1.01
N SER A 61 11.93 -5.57 -1.78
CA SER A 61 10.88 -5.47 -2.80
C SER A 61 9.51 -5.19 -2.17
N GLU A 62 9.21 -5.77 -1.02
CA GLU A 62 7.99 -5.48 -0.27
C GLU A 62 7.96 -4.02 0.19
N LEU A 63 9.07 -3.52 0.74
CA LEU A 63 9.20 -2.15 1.19
C LEU A 63 9.01 -1.14 0.03
N GLN A 64 9.63 -1.41 -1.12
CA GLN A 64 9.46 -0.60 -2.32
C GLN A 64 8.02 -0.63 -2.84
N TYR A 65 7.38 -1.79 -2.85
CA TYR A 65 5.98 -1.93 -3.25
C TYR A 65 5.06 -1.11 -2.35
N ALA A 66 5.22 -1.20 -1.02
CA ALA A 66 4.44 -0.44 -0.05
C ALA A 66 4.59 1.07 -0.26
N TYR A 67 5.83 1.54 -0.43
CA TYR A 67 6.13 2.94 -0.69
C TYR A 67 5.44 3.46 -1.96
N LEU A 68 5.58 2.75 -3.08
CA LEU A 68 4.97 3.12 -4.36
C LEU A 68 3.44 3.11 -4.28
N GLN A 69 2.86 2.14 -3.58
CA GLN A 69 1.42 2.07 -3.38
C GLN A 69 0.88 3.27 -2.59
N LEU A 70 1.52 3.65 -1.49
CA LEU A 70 1.16 4.83 -0.70
C LEU A 70 1.35 6.11 -1.52
N GLN A 71 2.49 6.26 -2.20
CA GLN A 71 2.79 7.41 -3.04
C GLN A 71 1.71 7.62 -4.10
N LYS A 72 1.30 6.54 -4.79
CA LYS A 72 0.25 6.60 -5.81
C LYS A 72 -1.10 7.01 -5.21
N ASP A 73 -1.46 6.46 -4.06
CA ASP A 73 -2.75 6.76 -3.43
C ASP A 73 -2.82 8.22 -2.98
N PHE A 74 -1.79 8.74 -2.30
CA PHE A 74 -1.75 10.16 -1.89
C PHE A 74 -1.66 11.13 -3.06
N ALA A 75 -0.94 10.78 -4.13
CA ALA A 75 -0.88 11.59 -5.34
C ALA A 75 -2.24 11.71 -6.04
N GLN A 76 -3.12 10.72 -5.88
CA GLN A 76 -4.45 10.69 -6.51
C GLN A 76 -5.58 11.09 -5.55
N ALA A 77 -5.25 11.55 -4.33
CA ALA A 77 -6.23 12.00 -3.35
C ALA A 77 -6.99 13.23 -3.84
N VAL A 78 -8.30 13.26 -3.61
CA VAL A 78 -9.20 14.33 -4.06
C VAL A 78 -9.83 15.07 -2.89
N PRO A 79 -10.07 16.39 -3.03
CA PRO A 79 -10.74 17.18 -2.01
C PRO A 79 -12.24 16.86 -2.05
N TRP A 80 -12.67 15.93 -1.20
CA TRP A 80 -14.08 15.53 -1.08
C TRP A 80 -14.65 15.93 0.28
N GLN A 81 -15.91 16.35 0.28
CA GLN A 81 -16.68 16.69 1.48
C GLN A 81 -17.77 15.65 1.68
N GLN A 82 -17.90 15.14 2.89
CA GLN A 82 -19.02 14.31 3.28
C GLN A 82 -20.13 15.23 3.80
N VAL A 83 -21.29 15.16 3.15
CA VAL A 83 -22.51 15.81 3.65
C VAL A 83 -23.21 14.79 4.55
N THR A 84 -23.30 15.09 5.85
CA THR A 84 -23.99 14.21 6.79
C THR A 84 -25.50 14.39 6.60
N PRO A 85 -26.30 13.34 6.34
CA PRO A 85 -27.73 13.48 6.04
C PRO A 85 -28.62 13.98 7.21
N ASN A 86 -28.04 14.32 8.36
CA ASN A 86 -28.79 14.57 9.60
C ASN A 86 -29.74 15.78 9.48
N ASP A 87 -29.49 16.72 8.58
CA ASP A 87 -30.40 17.85 8.32
C ASP A 87 -31.49 17.56 7.27
N ALA A 88 -31.34 16.48 6.48
CA ALA A 88 -32.31 16.09 5.47
C ALA A 88 -33.45 15.21 6.03
N GLN A 89 -33.16 14.31 6.97
CA GLN A 89 -34.20 13.44 7.56
C GLN A 89 -35.08 14.16 8.60
N ASN A 90 -34.54 15.15 9.31
CA ASN A 90 -35.29 15.91 10.31
C ASN A 90 -36.45 16.75 9.70
N ASN A 91 -36.43 17.04 8.40
CA ASN A 91 -37.49 17.79 7.73
C ASN A 91 -38.63 16.91 7.17
N VAL A 92 -38.42 15.61 6.97
CA VAL A 92 -39.47 14.71 6.44
C VAL A 92 -40.39 14.21 7.55
N GLN A 93 -39.86 13.95 8.74
CA GLN A 93 -40.64 13.39 9.85
C GLN A 93 -41.52 14.45 10.56
N ASN A 94 -41.12 15.72 10.55
CA ASN A 94 -41.89 16.82 11.14
C ASN A 94 -43.12 17.23 10.33
N ASN A 95 -43.23 16.84 9.06
CA ASN A 95 -44.35 17.22 8.20
C ASN A 95 -45.51 16.21 8.20
N ALA A 96 -45.35 15.03 8.82
CA ALA A 96 -46.41 14.04 8.94
C ALA A 96 -47.29 14.22 10.20
N GLN A 97 -46.87 15.04 11.17
CA GLN A 97 -47.53 15.12 12.49
C GLN A 97 -48.33 16.42 12.74
N ASN A 98 -48.29 17.40 11.83
CA ASN A 98 -48.98 18.69 11.98
C ASN A 98 -50.05 18.91 10.91
N ASN A 99 -51.11 18.09 10.92
CA ASN A 99 -52.37 18.43 10.24
C ASN A 99 -53.21 19.34 11.15
N THR A 100 -52.83 20.62 11.23
CA THR A 100 -53.74 21.71 11.59
C THR A 100 -53.52 22.83 10.57
N PRO A 101 -54.58 23.39 9.96
CA PRO A 101 -54.44 24.49 9.01
C PRO A 101 -54.10 25.77 9.78
N GLN A 102 -52.81 25.93 10.09
CA GLN A 102 -52.30 27.13 10.74
C GLN A 102 -51.85 28.11 9.66
N THR A 103 -52.56 29.24 9.54
CA THR A 103 -52.18 30.42 8.76
C THR A 103 -50.93 31.05 9.36
N ASN A 104 -49.78 30.47 9.07
CA ASN A 104 -48.49 31.05 9.38
C ASN A 104 -47.82 31.42 8.06
N ASN A 105 -47.43 32.69 7.93
CA ASN A 105 -46.44 33.12 6.95
C ASN A 105 -45.24 32.18 7.04
N GLY A 106 -45.10 31.31 6.04
CA GLY A 106 -44.02 30.33 5.96
C GLY A 106 -42.70 31.04 5.75
N GLN A 107 -42.04 31.39 6.84
CA GLN A 107 -40.61 31.61 6.83
C GLN A 107 -40.02 30.22 6.58
N ALA A 108 -39.59 29.98 5.34
CA ALA A 108 -38.85 28.79 5.00
C ALA A 108 -37.66 28.73 5.96
N ASN A 109 -37.64 27.73 6.85
CA ASN A 109 -36.45 27.39 7.60
C ASN A 109 -35.46 26.83 6.58
N ASN A 110 -34.74 27.74 5.93
CA ASN A 110 -33.50 27.42 5.25
C ASN A 110 -32.60 26.82 6.32
N HIS A 111 -32.59 25.49 6.41
CA HIS A 111 -31.47 24.77 7.01
C HIS A 111 -30.32 24.95 6.01
N GLN A 112 -29.78 26.17 6.02
CA GLN A 112 -28.55 26.48 5.33
C GLN A 112 -27.51 25.71 6.11
N ALA A 113 -26.98 24.64 5.48
CA ALA A 113 -25.90 23.83 6.04
C ALA A 113 -24.90 24.78 6.68
N THR A 114 -24.87 24.79 8.01
CA THR A 114 -23.91 25.62 8.74
C THR A 114 -22.53 25.08 8.40
N SER A 115 -21.51 25.94 8.37
CA SER A 115 -20.12 25.57 8.05
C SER A 115 -19.57 24.42 8.90
N ASP A 116 -20.26 24.07 10.00
CA ASP A 116 -19.94 22.98 10.92
C ASP A 116 -20.37 21.58 10.41
N ASP A 117 -21.24 21.48 9.39
CA ASP A 117 -21.75 20.19 8.87
C ASP A 117 -20.94 19.66 7.66
N VAL A 118 -20.03 20.46 7.11
CA VAL A 118 -19.19 20.08 5.98
C VAL A 118 -17.91 19.42 6.48
N LYS A 119 -17.87 18.09 6.40
CA LYS A 119 -16.82 17.25 6.97
C LYS A 119 -15.83 16.80 5.89
N PRO A 120 -14.50 17.01 6.01
CA PRO A 120 -13.55 16.54 5.00
C PRO A 120 -13.56 15.01 4.95
N ALA A 121 -13.53 14.42 3.76
CA ALA A 121 -13.47 12.97 3.60
C ALA A 121 -12.09 12.40 3.96
N PHE A 122 -11.04 13.23 3.91
CA PHE A 122 -9.71 12.87 4.40
C PHE A 122 -9.70 12.88 5.93
N ARG A 123 -9.33 11.75 6.52
CA ARG A 123 -9.25 11.52 7.97
C ARG A 123 -7.89 10.93 8.30
N LEU A 124 -7.23 11.47 9.32
CA LEU A 124 -5.97 10.94 9.84
C LEU A 124 -6.01 10.99 11.36
N ASN A 125 -5.61 9.89 11.99
CA ASN A 125 -5.47 9.77 13.44
C ASN A 125 -4.43 8.67 13.79
N ALA A 126 -4.33 8.33 15.07
CA ALA A 126 -3.40 7.31 15.55
C ALA A 126 -3.63 5.90 14.95
N ASN A 127 -4.86 5.56 14.56
CA ASN A 127 -5.20 4.23 14.05
C ASN A 127 -4.88 4.08 12.56
N GLY A 128 -4.83 5.20 11.83
CA GLY A 128 -4.65 5.15 10.39
C GLY A 128 -5.05 6.42 9.65
N VAL A 129 -5.10 6.28 8.33
CA VAL A 129 -5.48 7.34 7.40
C VAL A 129 -6.49 6.81 6.40
N SER A 130 -7.52 7.60 6.09
CA SER A 130 -8.53 7.25 5.08
C SER A 130 -8.92 8.47 4.26
N PHE A 131 -9.11 8.29 2.95
CA PHE A 131 -9.44 9.39 2.04
C PHE A 131 -10.06 8.88 0.74
N ILE A 132 -10.58 9.80 -0.05
CA ILE A 132 -11.07 9.52 -1.40
C ILE A 132 -9.96 9.80 -2.41
N ARG A 133 -9.80 8.92 -3.40
CA ARG A 133 -8.87 9.10 -4.52
C ARG A 133 -9.52 8.70 -5.84
N PHE A 134 -8.94 9.15 -6.95
CA PHE A 134 -9.26 8.59 -8.26
C PHE A 134 -8.87 7.11 -8.32
N ALA A 135 -9.70 6.28 -8.95
CA ALA A 135 -9.40 4.88 -9.21
C ALA A 135 -8.94 4.67 -10.67
N ASP A 136 -8.02 3.74 -10.87
CA ASP A 136 -7.80 3.21 -12.21
C ASP A 136 -8.99 2.33 -12.60
N ALA A 137 -9.22 2.16 -13.91
CA ALA A 137 -10.22 1.23 -14.40
C ALA A 137 -9.92 -0.20 -13.92
N ASP A 138 -10.90 -0.85 -13.30
CA ASP A 138 -10.81 -2.25 -12.88
C ASP A 138 -11.33 -3.14 -14.03
N PRO A 139 -10.48 -3.96 -14.68
CA PRO A 139 -10.88 -4.77 -15.83
C PRO A 139 -11.93 -5.82 -15.49
N ARG A 140 -12.14 -6.11 -14.19
CA ARG A 140 -13.19 -7.04 -13.74
C ARG A 140 -14.60 -6.47 -13.89
N TYR A 141 -14.74 -5.15 -13.98
CA TYR A 141 -16.03 -4.47 -13.99
C TYR A 141 -16.19 -3.61 -15.25
N PRO A 142 -17.31 -3.74 -15.97
CA PRO A 142 -17.54 -2.98 -17.20
C PRO A 142 -17.69 -1.47 -16.96
N LEU A 143 -18.12 -1.08 -15.74
CA LEU A 143 -18.07 0.29 -15.24
C LEU A 143 -17.37 0.28 -13.88
N THR A 144 -16.25 0.99 -13.78
CA THR A 144 -15.56 1.21 -12.51
C THR A 144 -15.88 2.61 -12.00
N PRO A 145 -16.24 2.79 -10.72
CA PRO A 145 -16.37 4.12 -10.14
C PRO A 145 -15.06 4.91 -10.29
N ALA A 146 -15.16 6.16 -10.76
CA ALA A 146 -13.99 7.02 -10.94
C ALA A 146 -13.32 7.38 -9.59
N LEU A 147 -14.07 7.27 -8.50
CA LEU A 147 -13.63 7.58 -7.15
C LEU A 147 -13.77 6.34 -6.26
N VAL A 148 -12.84 6.20 -5.33
CA VAL A 148 -12.84 5.14 -4.32
C VAL A 148 -12.38 5.68 -2.99
N LYS A 149 -12.89 5.08 -1.91
CA LYS A 149 -12.35 5.28 -0.57
C LYS A 149 -11.22 4.29 -0.33
N VAL A 150 -10.07 4.79 0.12
CA VAL A 150 -8.97 3.97 0.58
C VAL A 150 -8.70 4.21 2.05
N SER A 151 -8.31 3.17 2.77
CA SER A 151 -7.87 3.28 4.16
C SER A 151 -6.61 2.47 4.40
N TYR A 152 -5.74 3.00 5.25
CA TYR A 152 -4.52 2.36 5.71
C TYR A 152 -4.54 2.28 7.22
N HIS A 153 -4.32 1.08 7.74
CA HIS A 153 -4.26 0.83 9.18
C HIS A 153 -3.33 -0.34 9.48
N LEU A 154 -2.83 -0.37 10.71
CA LEU A 154 -2.00 -1.46 11.20
C LEU A 154 -2.87 -2.53 11.85
N HIS A 155 -2.67 -3.79 11.48
CA HIS A 155 -3.32 -4.95 12.08
C HIS A 155 -2.32 -6.09 12.22
N ASP A 156 -2.13 -6.61 13.43
CA ASP A 156 -1.17 -7.70 13.72
C ASP A 156 0.25 -7.47 13.15
N GLY A 157 0.77 -6.25 13.27
CA GLY A 157 2.08 -5.89 12.73
C GLY A 157 2.15 -5.86 11.20
N ARG A 158 0.99 -5.79 10.53
CA ARG A 158 0.87 -5.67 9.07
C ARG A 158 0.17 -4.37 8.71
N LEU A 159 0.74 -3.64 7.77
CA LEU A 159 0.10 -2.48 7.16
C LEU A 159 -0.87 -2.99 6.09
N LEU A 160 -2.15 -2.80 6.36
CA LEU A 160 -3.24 -3.14 5.47
C LEU A 160 -3.65 -1.91 4.67
N ARG A 161 -4.02 -2.15 3.41
CA ARG A 161 -4.75 -1.22 2.56
C ARG A 161 -6.12 -1.79 2.27
N GLU A 162 -7.16 -1.04 2.59
CA GLU A 162 -8.53 -1.38 2.20
C GLU A 162 -9.05 -0.40 1.15
N GLN A 163 -9.75 -0.91 0.16
CA GLN A 163 -10.41 -0.10 -0.86
C GLN A 163 -11.90 -0.43 -0.91
N SER A 164 -12.74 0.59 -0.92
CA SER A 164 -14.19 0.49 -1.04
C SER A 164 -14.72 1.40 -2.14
N TYR A 165 -15.73 0.92 -2.85
CA TYR A 165 -16.48 1.67 -3.86
C TYR A 165 -17.68 2.43 -3.27
N ALA A 166 -18.03 2.17 -2.00
CA ALA A 166 -19.09 2.89 -1.29
C ALA A 166 -18.51 4.19 -0.68
N ILE A 167 -18.80 5.33 -1.31
CA ILE A 167 -18.30 6.65 -0.89
C ILE A 167 -19.26 7.33 0.10
N ASP A 168 -20.56 7.16 -0.10
CA ASP A 168 -21.61 7.77 0.72
C ASP A 168 -22.58 6.72 1.26
N ASN A 169 -22.86 6.77 2.57
CA ASN A 169 -23.93 5.99 3.19
C ASN A 169 -25.28 6.72 3.01
N VAL A 170 -25.67 7.06 1.78
CA VAL A 170 -27.04 7.53 1.56
C VAL A 170 -27.94 6.31 1.39
N SER A 171 -28.52 5.84 2.50
CA SER A 171 -29.66 4.93 2.45
C SER A 171 -30.89 5.71 1.97
N VAL A 172 -30.96 6.05 0.68
CA VAL A 172 -32.21 6.48 0.06
C VAL A 172 -33.03 5.22 -0.12
N ASP A 173 -34.01 5.03 0.75
CA ASP A 173 -35.12 4.07 0.67
C ASP A 173 -34.80 2.70 0.05
N ALA A 174 -34.74 1.66 0.88
CA ALA A 174 -34.44 0.26 0.50
C ALA A 174 -35.46 -0.40 -0.46
N SER A 175 -36.27 0.39 -1.18
CA SER A 175 -37.37 -0.05 -2.05
C SER A 175 -37.05 0.03 -3.56
N VAL A 176 -35.96 0.68 -3.99
CA VAL A 176 -35.55 0.69 -5.41
C VAL A 176 -34.22 -0.06 -5.57
N ASN A 177 -34.35 -1.35 -5.89
CA ASN A 177 -33.26 -2.21 -6.38
C ASN A 177 -32.67 -1.63 -7.67
N ASP A 178 -31.69 -0.72 -7.58
CA ASP A 178 -30.64 -0.64 -8.60
C ASP A 178 -29.36 -1.25 -8.03
N SER A 179 -29.19 -2.52 -8.38
CA SER A 179 -28.30 -3.51 -7.79
C SER A 179 -26.85 -3.41 -8.30
N ILE A 180 -26.30 -2.20 -8.39
CA ILE A 180 -24.89 -1.98 -8.75
C ILE A 180 -24.20 -1.01 -7.80
N HIS A 181 -24.43 -1.15 -6.50
CA HIS A 181 -23.47 -0.69 -5.49
C HIS A 181 -22.73 -1.91 -4.97
N THR A 182 -21.72 -2.34 -5.75
CA THR A 182 -20.85 -3.45 -5.38
C THR A 182 -20.11 -3.10 -4.09
N SER A 183 -20.55 -3.70 -2.99
CA SER A 183 -19.92 -3.73 -1.67
C SER A 183 -18.58 -4.49 -1.66
N ALA A 184 -17.86 -4.47 -2.78
CA ALA A 184 -16.60 -5.17 -2.97
C ALA A 184 -15.49 -4.37 -2.27
N ASN A 185 -15.41 -4.50 -0.95
CA ASN A 185 -14.25 -4.07 -0.20
C ASN A 185 -13.09 -5.03 -0.51
N THR A 186 -11.94 -4.48 -0.90
CA THR A 186 -10.72 -5.26 -1.16
C THR A 186 -9.66 -4.89 -0.14
N THR A 187 -9.18 -5.88 0.61
CA THR A 187 -8.10 -5.72 1.59
C THR A 187 -6.81 -6.33 1.05
N ALA A 188 -5.71 -5.57 1.10
CA ALA A 188 -4.39 -6.00 0.69
C ALA A 188 -3.37 -5.75 1.81
N VAL A 189 -2.54 -6.75 2.11
CA VAL A 189 -1.35 -6.55 2.94
C VAL A 189 -0.27 -5.90 2.08
N ILE A 190 0.06 -4.65 2.36
CA ILE A 190 1.05 -3.90 1.58
C ILE A 190 2.46 -3.96 2.20
N LEU A 191 2.56 -4.08 3.52
CA LEU A 191 3.82 -4.28 4.26
C LEU A 191 3.53 -5.14 5.49
N GLY A 192 4.45 -6.04 5.87
CA GLY A 192 4.27 -6.92 7.03
C GLY A 192 4.28 -8.42 6.74
N ARG A 193 4.57 -8.83 5.50
CA ARG A 193 4.62 -10.25 5.09
C ARG A 193 5.92 -10.92 5.51
N ASN A 194 7.06 -10.22 5.39
CA ASN A 194 8.38 -10.79 5.70
C ASN A 194 8.92 -10.37 7.07
N ALA A 195 8.54 -9.19 7.57
CA ALA A 195 8.90 -8.67 8.90
C ALA A 195 7.75 -7.81 9.42
N SER A 196 7.58 -7.73 10.74
CA SER A 196 6.50 -6.92 11.34
C SER A 196 6.78 -5.42 11.23
N VAL A 197 5.71 -4.65 11.10
CA VAL A 197 5.69 -3.20 11.21
C VAL A 197 5.27 -2.83 12.62
N ASN A 198 6.15 -2.12 13.34
CA ASN A 198 5.88 -1.65 14.70
C ASN A 198 5.83 -0.11 14.73
N GLU A 199 5.24 0.45 15.79
CA GLU A 199 5.28 1.90 16.08
C GLU A 199 4.83 2.78 14.90
N LEU A 200 3.74 2.39 14.21
CA LEU A 200 3.21 3.15 13.07
C LEU A 200 2.59 4.47 13.56
N HIS A 201 3.16 5.59 13.13
CA HIS A 201 2.67 6.93 13.46
C HIS A 201 2.42 7.75 12.20
N TRP A 202 1.24 8.37 12.14
CA TRP A 202 0.80 9.22 11.03
C TRP A 202 0.82 10.69 11.44
N HIS A 203 1.24 11.54 10.52
CA HIS A 203 1.16 13.00 10.67
C HIS A 203 0.73 13.65 9.36
N ALA A 204 -0.02 14.74 9.45
CA ALA A 204 -0.43 15.58 8.34
C ALA A 204 0.30 16.94 8.39
N PHE A 205 0.58 17.50 7.22
CA PHE A 205 1.16 18.84 7.09
C PHE A 205 0.07 19.86 6.74
N THR A 206 -0.34 20.67 7.72
CA THR A 206 -1.36 21.73 7.60
C THR A 206 -0.82 23.05 8.14
N PRO A 207 -0.03 23.80 7.34
CA PRO A 207 1.00 24.75 7.78
C PRO A 207 1.87 24.43 9.03
N LYS A 208 1.31 23.83 10.08
CA LYS A 208 1.93 23.13 11.19
C LYS A 208 1.68 21.63 11.03
N MET A 209 2.60 20.81 11.55
CA MET A 209 2.45 19.36 11.58
C MET A 209 1.42 18.96 12.64
N VAL A 210 0.48 18.08 12.29
CA VAL A 210 -0.61 17.61 13.18
C VAL A 210 -0.71 16.09 13.18
N THR A 211 -1.11 15.51 14.30
CA THR A 211 -1.34 14.05 14.48
C THR A 211 -2.78 13.64 14.22
N VAL A 212 -3.67 14.62 14.06
CA VAL A 212 -5.09 14.43 13.77
C VAL A 212 -5.49 15.40 12.66
N PHE A 213 -6.18 14.91 11.64
CA PHE A 213 -6.74 15.72 10.56
C PHE A 213 -8.16 15.29 10.26
N GLY A 214 -9.04 16.27 10.01
CA GLY A 214 -10.45 16.01 9.77
C GLY A 214 -11.11 15.36 10.99
N ALA A 215 -10.79 15.76 12.21
CA ALA A 215 -11.67 15.46 13.35
C ALA A 215 -12.79 16.52 13.42
N ASP A 216 -13.81 16.31 14.25
CA ASP A 216 -14.88 17.28 14.54
C ASP A 216 -14.38 18.52 15.31
N VAL A 217 -13.11 18.90 15.13
CA VAL A 217 -12.41 19.87 15.96
C VAL A 217 -11.72 20.90 15.06
N ASP A 218 -12.43 22.01 14.86
CA ASP A 218 -11.85 23.35 14.98
C ASP A 218 -12.73 24.24 15.87
N ALA A 219 -13.32 23.66 16.93
CA ALA A 219 -14.11 24.40 17.93
C ALA A 219 -13.27 25.36 18.82
N ASN A 220 -11.97 25.54 18.56
CA ASN A 220 -11.07 26.38 19.37
C ASN A 220 -10.12 27.27 18.55
N LEU A 221 -10.34 27.44 17.24
CA LEU A 221 -9.74 28.59 16.55
C LEU A 221 -10.59 29.83 16.89
N PRO A 222 -9.99 30.94 17.38
CA PRO A 222 -10.73 32.15 17.63
C PRO A 222 -11.42 32.59 16.33
N ASP A 223 -12.75 32.59 16.39
CA ASP A 223 -13.69 33.03 15.37
C ASP A 223 -13.42 34.50 15.02
N ASN A 224 -12.60 34.71 14.00
CA ASN A 224 -12.50 36.01 13.35
C ASN A 224 -12.13 35.81 11.87
N GLY A 225 -13.14 35.46 11.09
CA GLY A 225 -13.05 35.36 9.63
C GLY A 225 -13.40 33.97 9.11
N THR A 226 -14.03 33.92 7.94
CA THR A 226 -14.44 32.72 7.21
C THR A 226 -13.27 31.74 7.06
N VAL A 227 -13.13 30.80 7.99
CA VAL A 227 -12.03 29.82 7.96
C VAL A 227 -12.38 28.81 6.88
N ALA A 228 -11.75 28.92 5.71
CA ALA A 228 -11.86 27.88 4.69
C ALA A 228 -11.30 26.57 5.29
N HIS A 229 -12.17 25.62 5.62
CA HIS A 229 -11.74 24.31 6.09
C HIS A 229 -10.93 23.64 4.98
N SER A 230 -9.65 23.41 5.24
CA SER A 230 -8.79 22.68 4.31
C SER A 230 -9.29 21.24 4.18
N LEU A 231 -9.65 20.84 2.97
CA LEU A 231 -10.21 19.50 2.70
C LEU A 231 -9.14 18.41 2.63
N LEU A 232 -7.90 18.81 2.38
CA LEU A 232 -6.74 17.94 2.23
C LEU A 232 -5.52 18.58 2.92
N PRO A 233 -4.69 17.80 3.63
CA PRO A 233 -3.40 18.30 4.09
C PRO A 233 -2.46 18.49 2.89
N LYS A 234 -1.46 19.38 3.01
CA LYS A 234 -0.46 19.60 1.94
C LYS A 234 0.43 18.37 1.72
N GLY A 235 0.60 17.56 2.76
CA GLY A 235 1.38 16.34 2.74
C GLY A 235 1.03 15.43 3.92
N VAL A 236 1.53 14.20 3.87
CA VAL A 236 1.40 13.19 4.93
C VAL A 236 2.76 12.58 5.19
N SER A 237 3.10 12.32 6.44
CA SER A 237 4.24 11.48 6.80
C SER A 237 3.80 10.27 7.61
N VAL A 238 4.48 9.16 7.38
CA VAL A 238 4.33 7.92 8.15
C VAL A 238 5.70 7.50 8.66
N SER A 239 5.80 7.25 9.96
CA SER A 239 7.00 6.69 10.59
C SER A 239 6.67 5.36 11.23
N PHE A 240 7.58 4.41 11.16
CA PHE A 240 7.41 3.06 11.70
C PHE A 240 8.77 2.38 11.88
N GLU A 241 8.84 1.39 12.74
CA GLU A 241 9.99 0.49 12.87
C GLU A 241 9.76 -0.75 11.99
N TYR A 242 10.77 -1.12 11.20
CA TYR A 242 10.75 -2.29 10.34
C TYR A 242 12.11 -2.98 10.38
N MET A 243 12.15 -4.27 10.74
CA MET A 243 13.41 -5.01 10.95
C MET A 243 14.38 -4.31 11.93
N ASN A 244 13.84 -3.70 13.00
CA ASN A 244 14.62 -2.91 13.97
C ASN A 244 15.27 -1.64 13.43
N GLU A 245 14.87 -1.18 12.24
CA GLU A 245 15.30 0.08 11.67
C GLU A 245 14.13 1.07 11.65
N PRO A 246 14.28 2.28 12.22
CA PRO A 246 13.27 3.32 12.13
C PRO A 246 13.24 3.90 10.72
N LEU A 247 12.07 3.88 10.09
CA LEU A 247 11.83 4.43 8.76
C LEU A 247 10.81 5.57 8.83
N GLN A 248 11.00 6.57 7.99
CA GLN A 248 10.03 7.64 7.80
C GLN A 248 9.85 7.90 6.31
N TRP A 249 8.58 7.92 5.87
CA TRP A 249 8.19 8.29 4.53
C TRP A 249 7.34 9.55 4.56
N GLN A 250 7.48 10.36 3.51
CA GLN A 250 6.76 11.61 3.35
C GLN A 250 6.20 11.67 1.93
N PHE A 251 4.93 12.04 1.83
CA PHE A 251 4.20 12.08 0.57
C PHE A 251 3.51 13.43 0.44
N LEU A 252 3.56 14.01 -0.77
CA LEU A 252 2.70 15.12 -1.13
C LEU A 252 1.30 14.60 -1.42
N VAL A 253 0.28 15.40 -1.10
CA VAL A 253 -1.11 15.07 -1.41
C VAL A 253 -1.51 15.87 -2.65
N GLY A 254 -1.86 15.15 -3.73
CA GLY A 254 -2.05 15.75 -5.05
C GLY A 254 -3.11 16.85 -5.08
N GLY A 255 -4.33 16.53 -4.66
CA GLY A 255 -5.46 17.47 -4.70
C GLY A 255 -5.35 18.69 -3.77
N ALA A 256 -4.33 18.78 -2.92
CA ALA A 256 -4.13 19.93 -2.04
C ALA A 256 -3.49 21.13 -2.76
N MET A 257 -2.74 20.89 -3.85
CA MET A 257 -1.92 21.91 -4.52
C MET A 257 -2.73 22.86 -5.42
N ASP A 258 -3.91 22.45 -5.87
CA ASP A 258 -4.72 23.24 -6.81
C ASP A 258 -5.55 24.34 -6.12
N THR A 259 -5.62 24.31 -4.78
CA THR A 259 -6.48 25.23 -4.00
C THR A 259 -5.84 26.58 -3.67
N GLU A 260 -4.53 26.76 -3.92
CA GLU A 260 -3.81 28.00 -3.58
C GLU A 260 -3.92 29.09 -4.67
N GLN A 261 -4.49 28.80 -5.85
CA GLN A 261 -4.61 29.75 -6.97
C GLN A 261 -5.95 30.50 -7.07
N ALA A 262 -6.96 30.17 -6.26
CA ALA A 262 -8.31 30.74 -6.39
C ALA A 262 -8.57 31.98 -5.51
N GLY A 263 -7.59 32.44 -4.71
CA GLY A 263 -7.77 33.52 -3.72
C GLY A 263 -7.60 34.96 -4.24
N ASP A 264 -6.98 35.17 -5.40
CA ASP A 264 -6.56 36.51 -5.85
C ASP A 264 -7.42 37.13 -6.96
N ALA A 265 -8.55 36.51 -7.33
CA ALA A 265 -9.35 36.92 -8.48
C ALA A 265 -10.59 37.78 -8.15
N ASN A 266 -10.70 38.39 -6.97
CA ASN A 266 -11.84 39.26 -6.67
C ASN A 266 -11.47 40.48 -5.81
N VAL A 267 -10.70 41.39 -6.39
CA VAL A 267 -10.68 42.81 -6.01
C VAL A 267 -10.68 43.64 -7.29
N ASN A 268 -11.87 44.05 -7.73
CA ASN A 268 -12.11 45.30 -8.45
C ASN A 268 -13.59 45.67 -8.37
#